data_AF-A0A512REW3-F1
#
_entry.id   AF-A0A512REW3-F1
#
_cell.length_a   1.000
_cell.length_b   1.000
_cell.length_c   1.000
_cell.angle_alpha   90.00
_cell.angle_beta   90.00
_cell.angle_gamma   90.00
#
_symmetry.space_group_name_H-M   'P 1'
#
loop_
_entity.id
_entity.type
_entity.pdbx_description
1 polymer ?
#
loop_
_entity_poly.entity_id
_entity_poly.type
_entity_poly.pdbx_seq_one_letter_code
_entity_poly.pdbx_strand_id
1 'polypeptide(L)'
;MKNFTTAGLLALTALFFACGKGDPDSKSPPPGNTGGGILVSDSIPAIGVNYNESLHEISFGELSRSKTKWVRGFLDVFHHYDNNNLATSPRILQYQQLQAQGYKTILNLKFNFKTRPYPAVNSTQWNAYITYIDRILDAVINYTDVIVVGNEPFIESEAGAYDEPLNAFYKAASIRVNDYMRGRNISKPIFLGAIDNLYQANRQNEAGISKFLAYCKATPWIAGIDLHIHHSGNGEITTALNYVDNKIRTDQKIIITEYSLMKWWRANLTQPLSAAFFNAANASASDQIFPPPAGITQNWQYIDYALKNPRPVQEWNAFHQHTTWLENRKDYLCNSFKLFKANPKFWIATYAMRQSYPLDKDFTATTDPWVLNSLFAGRAVELLPNGEAQGRYAYFDQFSNINAGTLTCN
;
A
#
# COMPACT_ATOMS: atom_id res chain seq x y z
N MET A 1 47.59 50.02 -1.50
CA MET A 1 48.12 51.28 -0.90
C MET A 1 47.00 52.30 -0.91
N LYS A 2 46.90 53.19 0.10
CA LYS A 2 45.77 54.14 0.35
C LYS A 2 44.47 53.39 0.76
N ASN A 3 43.78 53.63 1.89
CA ASN A 3 43.74 54.66 2.96
C ASN A 3 43.36 56.09 2.50
N PHE A 4 42.44 56.86 3.13
CA PHE A 4 41.51 56.61 4.27
C PHE A 4 40.02 56.75 3.78
N THR A 5 38.95 57.27 4.41
CA THR A 5 38.63 58.04 5.66
C THR A 5 37.10 57.88 5.88
N THR A 6 36.52 57.49 7.03
CA THR A 6 36.09 58.30 8.21
C THR A 6 35.65 59.75 7.93
N ALA A 7 34.63 60.35 8.57
CA ALA A 7 33.54 59.86 9.44
C ALA A 7 32.42 60.94 9.52
N GLY A 8 31.27 60.68 10.15
CA GLY A 8 30.26 61.71 10.42
C GLY A 8 29.00 61.22 11.14
N LEU A 9 28.92 61.44 12.45
CA LEU A 9 27.73 61.23 13.28
C LEU A 9 27.36 62.55 13.96
N LEU A 10 26.08 62.93 13.91
CA LEU A 10 25.56 64.09 14.64
C LEU A 10 24.09 63.86 14.99
N ALA A 11 23.72 64.07 16.25
CA ALA A 11 22.37 63.90 16.77
C ALA A 11 21.90 65.18 17.48
N LEU A 12 20.59 65.46 17.43
CA LEU A 12 19.95 66.54 18.18
C LEU A 12 18.51 66.15 18.53
N THR A 13 17.97 66.68 19.64
CA THR A 13 16.75 66.16 20.29
C THR A 13 15.80 67.26 20.79
N ALA A 14 14.52 67.21 20.38
CA ALA A 14 13.28 67.68 21.04
C ALA A 14 12.09 67.45 20.06
N LEU A 15 10.87 66.97 20.39
CA LEU A 15 9.87 67.30 21.44
C LEU A 15 9.30 68.73 21.26
N PHE A 16 7.98 68.98 21.10
CA PHE A 16 6.74 68.28 21.50
C PHE A 16 5.62 68.35 20.41
N PHE A 17 4.73 67.32 20.36
CA PHE A 17 3.24 67.33 20.13
C PHE A 17 2.60 68.15 18.96
N ALA A 18 1.53 67.71 18.25
CA ALA A 18 0.64 66.54 18.39
C ALA A 18 -0.09 66.19 17.06
N CYS A 19 -0.91 65.12 17.10
CA CYS A 19 -2.05 64.83 16.21
C CYS A 19 -1.80 64.49 14.72
N GLY A 20 -1.50 63.20 14.48
CA GLY A 20 -2.47 62.37 13.74
C GLY A 20 -2.31 62.22 12.22
N LYS A 21 -1.50 61.24 11.81
CA LYS A 21 -1.75 60.31 10.69
C LYS A 21 -1.00 59.01 10.97
N GLY A 22 -1.52 57.87 10.48
CA GLY A 22 -0.98 56.55 10.78
C GLY A 22 0.16 56.16 9.83
N ASP A 23 1.26 55.66 10.39
CA ASP A 23 2.36 55.04 9.64
C ASP A 23 2.06 53.59 9.25
N PRO A 24 2.76 53.03 8.24
CA PRO A 24 2.75 51.62 7.90
C PRO A 24 3.64 50.78 8.85
N ASP A 25 3.83 49.50 8.51
CA ASP A 25 4.86 48.61 9.06
C ASP A 25 4.87 48.34 10.59
N SER A 26 3.84 47.63 11.03
CA SER A 26 4.09 46.35 11.73
C SER A 26 2.83 45.49 11.85
N LYS A 27 2.68 44.47 10.98
CA LYS A 27 1.71 43.38 11.17
C LYS A 27 2.30 42.04 10.81
N SER A 28 2.55 41.23 11.84
CA SER A 28 2.62 39.77 11.73
C SER A 28 1.39 39.26 10.95
N PRO A 29 1.52 38.23 10.10
CA PRO A 29 0.38 37.68 9.38
C PRO A 29 -0.68 37.19 10.39
N PRO A 30 -1.98 37.47 10.16
CA PRO A 30 -3.02 37.11 11.11
C PRO A 30 -3.18 35.57 11.21
N PRO A 31 -3.54 35.03 12.38
CA PRO A 31 -3.86 33.61 12.54
C PRO A 31 -5.20 33.31 11.84
N GLY A 32 -5.14 33.08 10.53
CA GLY A 32 -6.31 33.22 9.65
C GLY A 32 -6.37 32.24 8.48
N ASN A 33 -6.21 30.94 8.74
CA ASN A 33 -7.23 29.92 8.37
C ASN A 33 -6.77 28.55 8.90
N THR A 34 -7.50 27.97 9.86
CA THR A 34 -7.30 26.57 10.29
C THR A 34 -7.78 25.66 9.17
N GLY A 35 -6.86 25.23 8.30
CA GLY A 35 -7.18 24.42 7.13
C GLY A 35 -8.03 23.21 7.49
N GLY A 36 -9.29 23.22 7.04
CA GLY A 36 -10.24 22.14 7.30
C GLY A 36 -9.67 20.83 6.78
N GLY A 37 -9.54 19.84 7.67
CA GLY A 37 -9.12 18.50 7.28
C GLY A 37 -10.08 17.96 6.21
N ILE A 38 -9.53 17.37 5.16
CA ILE A 38 -10.34 16.78 4.09
C ILE A 38 -11.06 15.57 4.70
N LEU A 39 -12.34 15.77 5.03
CA LEU A 39 -13.16 14.75 5.69
C LEU A 39 -13.30 13.55 4.76
N VAL A 40 -12.56 12.49 5.08
CA VAL A 40 -12.81 11.15 4.55
C VAL A 40 -14.22 10.77 4.98
N SER A 41 -15.15 10.74 4.02
CA SER A 41 -16.57 10.50 4.27
C SER A 41 -16.79 9.26 5.13
N ASP A 42 -17.78 9.29 6.03
CA ASP A 42 -18.19 8.14 6.85
C ASP A 42 -18.96 7.06 6.05
N SER A 43 -18.53 6.85 4.80
CA SER A 43 -18.86 5.71 3.97
C SER A 43 -18.56 4.40 4.70
N ILE A 44 -19.46 3.42 4.53
CA ILE A 44 -19.31 2.06 5.03
C ILE A 44 -17.90 1.54 4.72
N PRO A 45 -17.15 0.99 5.70
CA PRO A 45 -15.80 0.49 5.47
C PRO A 45 -15.76 -0.50 4.31
N ALA A 46 -14.81 -0.31 3.41
CA ALA A 46 -14.77 -0.96 2.11
C ALA A 46 -13.63 -1.98 1.99
N ILE A 47 -13.77 -2.89 1.04
CA ILE A 47 -12.68 -3.71 0.53
C ILE A 47 -12.42 -3.34 -0.94
N GLY A 48 -11.19 -3.54 -1.42
CA GLY A 48 -10.82 -3.36 -2.82
C GLY A 48 -9.68 -4.28 -3.23
N VAL A 49 -9.21 -4.13 -4.47
CA VAL A 49 -8.13 -4.96 -5.02
C VAL A 49 -6.82 -4.18 -5.14
N ASN A 50 -5.70 -4.84 -4.92
CA ASN A 50 -4.35 -4.28 -5.06
C ASN A 50 -3.63 -4.95 -6.24
N TYR A 51 -3.06 -4.15 -7.15
CA TYR A 51 -2.20 -4.61 -8.25
C TYR A 51 -0.70 -4.42 -7.98
N ASN A 52 -0.32 -3.82 -6.84
CA ASN A 52 1.03 -3.38 -6.55
C ASN A 52 1.60 -2.57 -7.72
N GLU A 53 2.75 -2.96 -8.27
CA GLU A 53 3.35 -2.32 -9.44
C GLU A 53 2.76 -2.80 -10.78
N SER A 54 2.01 -3.91 -10.77
CA SER A 54 1.42 -4.56 -11.94
C SER A 54 0.14 -3.87 -12.43
N LEU A 55 0.09 -2.54 -12.38
CA LEU A 55 -0.99 -1.72 -12.96
C LEU A 55 -1.16 -1.93 -14.48
N HIS A 56 -0.11 -2.40 -15.15
CA HIS A 56 -0.13 -2.80 -16.56
C HIS A 56 -0.81 -4.17 -16.82
N GLU A 57 -1.16 -4.92 -15.76
CA GLU A 57 -1.89 -6.19 -15.83
C GLU A 57 -3.38 -6.06 -15.45
N ILE A 58 -3.94 -4.84 -15.39
CA ILE A 58 -5.36 -4.65 -15.06
C ILE A 58 -6.24 -5.34 -16.10
N SER A 59 -7.09 -6.26 -15.62
CA SER A 59 -8.13 -6.91 -16.40
C SER A 59 -9.50 -6.42 -15.93
N PHE A 60 -10.22 -5.70 -16.79
CA PHE A 60 -11.56 -5.21 -16.48
C PHE A 60 -12.59 -6.34 -16.32
N GLY A 61 -12.38 -7.49 -16.95
CA GLY A 61 -13.22 -8.67 -16.76
C GLY A 61 -13.01 -9.31 -15.39
N GLU A 62 -11.75 -9.48 -14.94
CA GLU A 62 -11.46 -9.96 -13.59
C GLU A 62 -11.92 -8.95 -12.51
N LEU A 63 -11.75 -7.63 -12.74
CA LEU A 63 -12.28 -6.58 -11.88
C LEU A 63 -13.80 -6.68 -11.73
N SER A 64 -14.52 -6.79 -12.86
CA SER A 64 -15.98 -6.96 -12.90
C SER A 64 -16.42 -8.22 -12.14
N ARG A 65 -15.75 -9.37 -12.40
CA ARG A 65 -15.98 -10.64 -11.69
C ARG A 65 -15.79 -10.51 -10.18
N SER A 66 -14.76 -9.78 -9.73
CA SER A 66 -14.49 -9.55 -8.28
C SER A 66 -15.53 -8.66 -7.58
N LYS A 67 -16.40 -7.98 -8.33
CA LYS A 67 -17.39 -6.99 -7.86
C LYS A 67 -16.79 -5.78 -7.14
N THR A 68 -15.47 -5.58 -7.20
CA THR A 68 -14.80 -4.47 -6.52
C THR A 68 -15.29 -3.10 -7.00
N LYS A 69 -15.29 -2.12 -6.08
CA LYS A 69 -15.43 -0.69 -6.41
C LYS A 69 -14.13 0.10 -6.24
N TRP A 70 -13.08 -0.52 -5.72
CA TRP A 70 -11.81 0.11 -5.40
C TRP A 70 -10.62 -0.66 -5.98
N VAL A 71 -9.68 0.07 -6.59
CA VAL A 71 -8.45 -0.48 -7.17
C VAL A 71 -7.26 0.33 -6.68
N ARG A 72 -6.25 -0.37 -6.15
CA ARG A 72 -5.00 0.20 -5.63
C ARG A 72 -3.79 -0.27 -6.44
N GLY A 73 -2.80 0.58 -6.57
CA GLY A 73 -1.45 0.21 -6.98
C GLY A 73 -0.41 1.22 -6.52
N PHE A 74 0.83 1.06 -6.97
CA PHE A 74 1.89 2.02 -6.72
C PHE A 74 2.73 2.31 -7.97
N LEU A 75 3.35 3.49 -7.98
CA LEU A 75 4.39 3.87 -8.93
C LEU A 75 5.71 4.04 -8.18
N ASP A 76 6.78 3.44 -8.70
CA ASP A 76 8.13 3.77 -8.25
C ASP A 76 8.55 5.10 -8.89
N VAL A 77 8.64 6.13 -8.04
CA VAL A 77 8.94 7.50 -8.49
C VAL A 77 10.35 7.59 -9.07
N PHE A 78 11.29 6.75 -8.63
CA PHE A 78 12.65 6.72 -9.16
C PHE A 78 12.72 6.01 -10.51
N HIS A 79 11.98 4.93 -10.71
CA HIS A 79 11.85 4.31 -12.04
C HIS A 79 11.40 5.34 -13.09
N HIS A 80 10.40 6.16 -12.76
CA HIS A 80 9.94 7.21 -13.67
C HIS A 80 10.91 8.40 -13.78
N TYR A 81 11.54 8.81 -12.68
CA TYR A 81 12.58 9.86 -12.68
C TYR A 81 13.71 9.52 -13.64
N ASP A 82 14.28 8.31 -13.51
CA ASP A 82 15.43 7.88 -14.30
C ASP A 82 15.07 7.68 -15.79
N ASN A 83 13.89 7.11 -16.09
CA ASN A 83 13.48 6.74 -17.46
C ASN A 83 12.68 7.84 -18.19
N ASN A 84 12.23 8.90 -17.50
CA ASN A 84 11.42 10.00 -18.03
C ASN A 84 10.14 9.56 -18.78
N ASN A 85 9.62 8.36 -18.49
CA ASN A 85 8.67 7.60 -19.33
C ASN A 85 7.18 7.79 -19.00
N LEU A 86 6.82 8.85 -18.27
CA LEU A 86 5.47 9.03 -17.69
C LEU A 86 4.33 8.97 -18.72
N ALA A 87 4.50 9.64 -19.86
CA ALA A 87 3.46 9.71 -20.91
C ALA A 87 3.30 8.42 -21.72
N THR A 88 4.25 7.50 -21.64
CA THR A 88 4.26 6.23 -22.41
C THR A 88 4.21 4.98 -21.53
N SER A 89 4.26 5.13 -20.20
CA SER A 89 4.25 4.01 -19.26
C SER A 89 2.90 3.27 -19.30
N PRO A 90 2.86 1.97 -19.66
CA PRO A 90 1.62 1.19 -19.67
C PRO A 90 0.94 1.16 -18.30
N ARG A 91 1.71 1.21 -17.22
CA ARG A 91 1.21 1.25 -15.83
C ARG A 91 0.36 2.50 -15.56
N ILE A 92 0.78 3.66 -16.08
CA ILE A 92 0.05 4.93 -15.94
C ILE A 92 -1.15 4.95 -16.87
N LEU A 93 -0.95 4.66 -18.17
CA LEU A 93 -2.03 4.65 -19.16
C LEU A 93 -3.17 3.70 -18.78
N GLN A 94 -2.85 2.54 -18.21
CA GLN A 94 -3.84 1.55 -17.77
C GLN A 94 -4.54 1.95 -16.46
N TYR A 95 -3.83 2.62 -15.53
CA TYR A 95 -4.42 3.19 -14.31
C TYR A 95 -5.40 4.33 -14.63
N GLN A 96 -5.07 5.21 -15.58
CA GLN A 96 -5.93 6.32 -16.01
C GLN A 96 -7.32 5.85 -16.49
N GLN A 97 -7.43 4.65 -17.06
CA GLN A 97 -8.69 4.08 -17.53
C GLN A 97 -9.65 3.66 -16.40
N LEU A 98 -9.18 3.47 -15.16
CA LEU A 98 -9.99 2.93 -14.05
C LEU A 98 -11.22 3.79 -13.74
N GLN A 99 -11.06 5.11 -13.64
CA GLN A 99 -12.19 6.00 -13.33
C GLN A 99 -13.20 6.10 -14.49
N ALA A 100 -12.73 6.03 -15.74
CA ALA A 100 -13.62 5.97 -16.92
C ALA A 100 -14.47 4.68 -16.95
N GLN A 101 -14.01 3.60 -16.29
CA GLN A 101 -14.74 2.35 -16.08
C GLN A 101 -15.49 2.31 -14.73
N GLY A 102 -15.60 3.45 -14.02
CA GLY A 102 -16.38 3.58 -12.79
C GLY A 102 -15.75 3.01 -11.51
N TYR A 103 -14.44 2.70 -11.52
CA TYR A 103 -13.70 2.29 -10.33
C TYR A 103 -13.13 3.49 -9.59
N LYS A 104 -13.17 3.46 -8.25
CA LYS A 104 -12.43 4.38 -7.39
C LYS A 104 -10.99 3.91 -7.21
N THR A 105 -10.07 4.82 -6.99
CA THR A 105 -8.64 4.52 -7.08
C THR A 105 -7.81 4.98 -5.88
N ILE A 106 -6.85 4.14 -5.48
CA ILE A 106 -5.81 4.48 -4.49
C ILE A 106 -4.46 4.41 -5.20
N LEU A 107 -3.59 5.38 -4.98
CA LEU A 107 -2.22 5.37 -5.50
C LEU A 107 -1.20 5.62 -4.41
N ASN A 108 -0.26 4.69 -4.26
CA ASN A 108 0.90 4.84 -3.40
C ASN A 108 2.12 5.33 -4.22
N LEU A 109 2.86 6.30 -3.67
CA LEU A 109 4.11 6.81 -4.26
C LEU A 109 5.31 6.08 -3.65
N LYS A 110 5.89 5.09 -4.35
CA LYS A 110 7.05 4.32 -3.86
C LYS A 110 8.35 5.06 -4.12
N PHE A 111 9.23 5.13 -3.12
CA PHE A 111 10.58 5.68 -3.22
C PHE A 111 11.58 4.63 -2.74
N ASN A 112 12.19 3.89 -3.68
CA ASN A 112 13.09 2.79 -3.41
C ASN A 112 14.51 3.29 -3.03
N PHE A 113 14.70 3.59 -1.74
CA PHE A 113 16.01 3.95 -1.16
C PHE A 113 16.86 2.75 -0.74
N LYS A 114 16.45 1.52 -1.08
CA LYS A 114 17.30 0.32 -1.05
C LYS A 114 18.25 0.27 -2.24
N THR A 115 17.80 0.77 -3.40
CA THR A 115 18.61 0.79 -4.64
C THR A 115 19.46 2.06 -4.78
N ARG A 116 19.22 3.10 -3.96
CA ARG A 116 20.02 4.34 -3.94
C ARG A 116 20.01 4.99 -2.55
N PRO A 117 21.13 5.55 -2.08
CA PRO A 117 21.16 6.25 -0.81
C PRO A 117 20.26 7.49 -0.82
N TYR A 118 19.77 7.88 0.35
CA TYR A 118 19.14 9.19 0.52
C TYR A 118 20.14 10.31 0.19
N PRO A 119 19.78 11.30 -0.65
CA PRO A 119 20.61 12.47 -0.85
C PRO A 119 20.62 13.34 0.42
N ALA A 120 21.63 14.20 0.57
CA ALA A 120 21.68 15.15 1.69
C ALA A 120 20.45 16.08 1.66
N VAL A 121 19.89 16.37 2.83
CA VAL A 121 18.67 17.19 2.98
C VAL A 121 18.85 18.56 2.30
N ASN A 122 17.87 18.98 1.51
CA ASN A 122 17.87 20.22 0.71
C ASN A 122 18.96 20.35 -0.37
N SER A 123 19.75 19.30 -0.64
CA SER A 123 20.69 19.28 -1.77
C SER A 123 19.98 19.33 -3.13
N THR A 124 20.72 19.63 -4.21
CA THR A 124 20.19 19.63 -5.58
C THR A 124 19.46 18.32 -5.92
N GLN A 125 20.00 17.17 -5.52
CA GLN A 125 19.40 15.87 -5.82
C GLN A 125 18.16 15.59 -4.96
N TRP A 126 18.14 16.04 -3.70
CA TRP A 126 16.94 16.02 -2.85
C TRP A 126 15.82 16.85 -3.47
N ASN A 127 16.13 18.10 -3.83
CA ASN A 127 15.17 19.02 -4.43
C ASN A 127 14.67 18.53 -5.79
N ALA A 128 15.50 17.85 -6.57
CA ALA A 128 15.09 17.22 -7.83
C ALA A 128 14.11 16.05 -7.60
N TYR A 129 14.35 15.17 -6.62
CA TYR A 129 13.40 14.10 -6.28
C TYR A 129 12.07 14.65 -5.74
N ILE A 130 12.11 15.67 -4.88
CA ILE A 130 10.89 16.29 -4.33
C ILE A 130 10.10 17.03 -5.41
N THR A 131 10.75 17.81 -6.28
CA THR A 131 10.03 18.54 -7.35
C THR A 131 9.55 17.63 -8.49
N TYR A 132 10.16 16.46 -8.70
CA TYR A 132 9.65 15.48 -9.67
C TYR A 132 8.28 14.91 -9.29
N ILE A 133 7.88 14.97 -8.00
CA ILE A 133 6.54 14.57 -7.55
C ILE A 133 5.44 15.29 -8.34
N ASP A 134 5.63 16.57 -8.70
CA ASP A 134 4.68 17.31 -9.54
C ASP A 134 4.42 16.61 -10.87
N ARG A 135 5.47 16.06 -11.50
CA ARG A 135 5.35 15.37 -12.79
C ARG A 135 4.59 14.05 -12.67
N ILE A 136 4.74 13.33 -11.55
CA ILE A 136 3.88 12.18 -11.23
C ILE A 136 2.43 12.66 -11.13
N LEU A 137 2.19 13.69 -10.32
CA LEU A 137 0.84 14.18 -10.02
C LEU A 137 0.15 14.75 -11.26
N ASP A 138 0.82 15.51 -12.12
CA ASP A 138 0.27 16.00 -13.39
C ASP A 138 -0.22 14.84 -14.30
N ALA A 139 0.42 13.66 -14.22
CA ALA A 139 0.02 12.48 -14.97
C ALA A 139 -1.12 11.66 -14.33
N VAL A 140 -1.28 11.68 -13.00
CA VAL A 140 -2.17 10.72 -12.28
C VAL A 140 -3.24 11.32 -11.38
N ILE A 141 -3.08 12.55 -10.88
CA ILE A 141 -3.89 13.05 -9.74
C ILE A 141 -5.38 13.16 -10.06
N ASN A 142 -5.73 13.47 -11.31
CA ASN A 142 -7.13 13.56 -11.72
C ASN A 142 -7.81 12.19 -11.59
N TYR A 143 -7.07 11.13 -11.93
CA TYR A 143 -7.48 9.72 -11.94
C TYR A 143 -7.29 8.99 -10.60
N THR A 144 -6.80 9.68 -9.56
CA THR A 144 -6.50 9.15 -8.22
C THR A 144 -7.54 9.65 -7.22
N ASP A 145 -8.29 8.81 -6.50
CA ASP A 145 -9.21 9.26 -5.44
C ASP A 145 -8.53 9.42 -4.08
N VAL A 146 -7.53 8.58 -3.78
CA VAL A 146 -6.73 8.63 -2.54
C VAL A 146 -5.25 8.54 -2.90
N ILE A 147 -4.45 9.48 -2.40
CA ILE A 147 -2.98 9.42 -2.54
C ILE A 147 -2.36 8.97 -1.23
N VAL A 148 -1.36 8.08 -1.32
CA VAL A 148 -0.50 7.71 -0.19
C VAL A 148 0.93 8.10 -0.51
N VAL A 149 1.54 8.86 0.40
CA VAL A 149 2.92 9.31 0.25
C VAL A 149 3.85 8.27 0.86
N GLY A 150 4.21 7.32 0.00
CA GLY A 150 5.02 6.15 0.32
C GLY A 150 4.39 4.84 -0.14
N ASN A 151 5.24 3.82 -0.17
CA ASN A 151 4.90 2.41 -0.12
C ASN A 151 6.05 1.74 0.62
N GLU A 152 5.78 1.22 1.82
CA GLU A 152 6.77 0.50 2.64
C GLU A 152 8.04 1.32 3.02
N PRO A 153 7.95 2.59 3.48
CA PRO A 153 9.14 3.46 3.69
C PRO A 153 10.30 2.83 4.47
N PHE A 154 9.98 1.97 5.45
CA PHE A 154 10.95 1.30 6.31
C PHE A 154 11.43 -0.05 5.76
N ILE A 155 10.77 -0.65 4.76
CA ILE A 155 11.35 -1.77 4.00
C ILE A 155 12.18 -1.25 2.83
N GLU A 156 11.82 -0.10 2.26
CA GLU A 156 12.51 0.57 1.16
C GLU A 156 13.67 1.46 1.60
N SER A 157 14.11 1.35 2.85
CA SER A 157 15.26 2.09 3.40
C SER A 157 16.21 1.15 4.15
N GLU A 158 17.48 1.51 4.19
CA GLU A 158 18.45 0.91 5.11
C GLU A 158 18.13 1.25 6.57
N ALA A 159 18.42 0.33 7.48
CA ALA A 159 18.04 0.45 8.89
C ALA A 159 18.64 1.70 9.58
N GLY A 160 19.85 2.09 9.20
CA GLY A 160 20.51 3.30 9.71
C GLY A 160 19.83 4.62 9.28
N ALA A 161 18.92 4.59 8.31
CA ALA A 161 18.18 5.76 7.84
C ALA A 161 16.76 5.87 8.43
N TYR A 162 16.30 4.88 9.22
CA TYR A 162 14.92 4.78 9.70
C TYR A 162 14.43 5.98 10.50
N ASP A 163 15.29 6.57 11.31
CA ASP A 163 15.00 7.84 11.97
C ASP A 163 15.13 8.99 10.95
N GLU A 164 16.36 9.39 10.64
CA GLU A 164 16.67 10.37 9.61
C GLU A 164 17.71 9.79 8.64
N PRO A 165 17.68 10.14 7.34
CA PRO A 165 16.85 11.19 6.73
C PRO A 165 15.46 10.74 6.23
N LEU A 166 14.98 9.54 6.58
CA LEU A 166 13.65 9.04 6.16
C LEU A 166 12.53 10.01 6.58
N ASN A 167 12.48 10.40 7.85
CA ASN A 167 11.39 11.27 8.34
C ASN A 167 11.40 12.65 7.66
N ALA A 168 12.57 13.26 7.48
CA ALA A 168 12.73 14.50 6.71
C ALA A 168 12.26 14.34 5.25
N PHE A 169 12.55 13.22 4.59
CA PHE A 169 12.19 13.01 3.18
C PHE A 169 10.68 12.85 3.01
N TYR A 170 10.07 11.96 3.79
CA TYR A 170 8.63 11.70 3.68
C TYR A 170 7.78 12.92 4.10
N LYS A 171 8.27 13.73 5.05
CA LYS A 171 7.71 15.04 5.36
C LYS A 171 7.82 16.03 4.19
N ALA A 172 8.98 16.12 3.53
CA ALA A 172 9.15 16.99 2.37
C ALA A 172 8.26 16.56 1.18
N ALA A 173 8.16 15.24 0.94
CA ALA A 173 7.34 14.67 -0.12
C ALA A 173 5.84 14.92 0.12
N SER A 174 5.34 14.73 1.35
CA SER A 174 3.92 14.95 1.66
C SER A 174 3.53 16.42 1.64
N ILE A 175 4.42 17.31 2.12
CA ILE A 175 4.25 18.76 1.96
C ILE A 175 4.13 19.11 0.47
N ARG A 176 5.00 18.55 -0.39
CA ARG A 176 4.94 18.84 -1.83
C ARG A 176 3.65 18.36 -2.49
N VAL A 177 3.15 17.16 -2.14
CA VAL A 177 1.85 16.66 -2.60
C VAL A 177 0.71 17.60 -2.18
N ASN A 178 0.69 18.03 -0.91
CA ASN A 178 -0.30 18.97 -0.39
C ASN A 178 -0.25 20.34 -1.11
N ASP A 179 0.94 20.91 -1.30
CA ASP A 179 1.10 22.23 -1.91
C ASP A 179 0.79 22.21 -3.41
N TYR A 180 1.15 21.13 -4.11
CA TYR A 180 0.71 20.87 -5.49
C TYR A 180 -0.82 20.86 -5.59
N MET A 181 -1.51 20.15 -4.68
CA MET A 181 -2.97 20.06 -4.68
C MET A 181 -3.62 21.40 -4.39
N ARG A 182 -3.17 22.10 -3.33
CA ARG A 182 -3.69 23.42 -2.94
C ARG A 182 -3.48 24.45 -4.05
N GLY A 183 -2.32 24.45 -4.71
CA GLY A 183 -2.04 25.34 -5.85
C GLY A 183 -2.91 25.09 -7.10
N ARG A 184 -3.57 23.92 -7.18
CA ARG A 184 -4.51 23.54 -8.26
C ARG A 184 -5.97 23.44 -7.78
N ASN A 185 -6.27 23.86 -6.54
CA ASN A 185 -7.58 23.70 -5.88
C ASN A 185 -8.12 22.25 -5.88
N ILE A 186 -7.23 21.27 -5.80
CA ILE A 186 -7.57 19.84 -5.67
C ILE A 186 -7.79 19.53 -4.19
N SER A 187 -8.91 18.90 -3.87
CA SER A 187 -9.23 18.43 -2.52
C SER A 187 -9.42 16.91 -2.53
N LYS A 188 -8.34 16.18 -2.22
CA LYS A 188 -8.32 14.71 -2.14
C LYS A 188 -7.52 14.26 -0.91
N PRO A 189 -7.93 13.19 -0.21
CA PRO A 189 -7.28 12.78 1.03
C PRO A 189 -5.86 12.26 0.81
N ILE A 190 -4.95 12.72 1.67
CA ILE A 190 -3.52 12.37 1.68
C ILE A 190 -3.23 11.47 2.89
N PHE A 191 -2.71 10.26 2.66
CA PHE A 191 -2.24 9.32 3.68
C PHE A 191 -0.70 9.25 3.69
N LEU A 192 -0.11 8.84 4.81
CA LEU A 192 1.31 8.43 4.88
C LEU A 192 1.43 6.91 5.11
N GLY A 193 2.57 6.32 4.75
CA GLY A 193 2.79 4.87 4.80
C GLY A 193 2.91 4.31 3.37
N ALA A 194 2.57 3.06 3.09
CA ALA A 194 2.18 2.02 4.04
C ALA A 194 3.31 1.70 5.03
N ILE A 195 3.00 1.50 6.31
CA ILE A 195 3.99 1.01 7.29
C ILE A 195 3.79 -0.48 7.55
N ASP A 196 4.85 -1.25 7.35
CA ASP A 196 4.86 -2.70 7.48
C ASP A 196 4.95 -3.20 8.92
N ASN A 197 4.40 -4.39 9.14
CA ASN A 197 4.77 -5.25 10.29
C ASN A 197 4.60 -4.60 11.67
N LEU A 198 3.72 -3.59 11.83
CA LEU A 198 3.51 -2.85 13.10
C LEU A 198 2.92 -3.69 14.25
N TYR A 199 2.74 -4.99 14.07
CA TYR A 199 2.46 -5.94 15.14
C TYR A 199 3.73 -6.48 15.82
N GLN A 200 4.91 -6.26 15.24
CA GLN A 200 6.19 -6.75 15.77
C GLN A 200 6.80 -5.74 16.73
N ALA A 201 7.19 -6.18 17.94
CA ALA A 201 7.69 -5.30 18.99
C ALA A 201 8.94 -4.49 18.59
N ASN A 202 9.83 -5.06 17.77
CA ASN A 202 11.00 -4.33 17.24
C ASN A 202 10.60 -3.18 16.29
N ARG A 203 9.55 -3.34 15.49
CA ARG A 203 8.98 -2.25 14.66
C ARG A 203 8.21 -1.24 15.51
N GLN A 204 7.52 -1.68 16.55
CA GLN A 204 6.82 -0.79 17.47
C GLN A 204 7.76 0.10 18.31
N ASN A 205 8.95 -0.40 18.62
CA ASN A 205 9.98 0.31 19.39
C ASN A 205 10.90 1.18 18.52
N GLU A 206 10.72 1.20 17.21
CA GLU A 206 11.53 2.01 16.30
C GLU A 206 11.23 3.51 16.49
N ALA A 207 12.27 4.29 16.78
CA ALA A 207 12.18 5.73 17.00
C ALA A 207 11.72 6.44 15.72
N GLY A 208 12.19 5.99 14.56
CA GLY A 208 11.77 6.49 13.26
C GLY A 208 10.28 6.32 12.97
N ILE A 209 9.70 5.17 13.33
CA ILE A 209 8.26 4.89 13.20
C ILE A 209 7.45 5.78 14.16
N SER A 210 7.94 5.98 15.38
CA SER A 210 7.31 6.85 16.37
C SER A 210 7.28 8.32 15.92
N LYS A 211 8.37 8.81 15.31
CA LYS A 211 8.44 10.15 14.69
C LYS A 211 7.51 10.30 13.48
N PHE A 212 7.45 9.29 12.62
CA PHE A 212 6.60 9.29 11.42
C PHE A 212 5.11 9.37 11.78
N LEU A 213 4.69 8.59 12.78
CA LEU A 213 3.32 8.64 13.32
C LEU A 213 3.04 9.95 14.06
N ALA A 214 4.01 10.51 14.80
CA ALA A 214 3.85 11.82 15.43
C ALA A 214 3.67 12.95 14.39
N TYR A 215 4.41 12.92 13.28
CA TYR A 215 4.23 13.85 12.16
C TYR A 215 2.86 13.69 11.50
N CYS A 216 2.39 12.45 11.28
CA CYS A 216 1.04 12.16 10.81
C CYS A 216 -0.02 12.80 11.74
N LYS A 217 0.08 12.56 13.05
CA LYS A 217 -0.85 13.10 14.06
C LYS A 217 -0.85 14.63 14.09
N ALA A 218 0.32 15.26 14.02
CA ALA A 218 0.49 16.70 14.14
C ALA A 218 0.06 17.51 12.89
N THR A 219 -0.19 16.86 11.75
CA THR A 219 -0.42 17.55 10.46
C THR A 219 -1.90 17.51 10.05
N PRO A 220 -2.66 18.62 10.13
CA PRO A 220 -4.13 18.58 10.00
C PRO A 220 -4.67 18.10 8.64
N TRP A 221 -3.97 18.39 7.54
CA TRP A 221 -4.38 18.00 6.20
C TRP A 221 -4.05 16.54 5.83
N ILE A 222 -3.32 15.81 6.69
CA ILE A 222 -3.11 14.38 6.52
C ILE A 222 -4.33 13.63 7.05
N ALA A 223 -5.00 12.91 6.14
CA ALA A 223 -6.24 12.17 6.38
C ALA A 223 -6.02 10.90 7.21
N GLY A 224 -4.78 10.39 7.28
CA GLY A 224 -4.43 9.30 8.17
C GLY A 224 -3.21 8.49 7.72
N ILE A 225 -3.22 7.21 8.06
CA ILE A 225 -2.09 6.29 7.87
C ILE A 225 -2.49 5.03 7.10
N ASP A 226 -1.57 4.54 6.27
CA ASP A 226 -1.63 3.29 5.52
C ASP A 226 -0.73 2.22 6.17
N LEU A 227 -1.11 0.95 6.07
CA LEU A 227 -0.48 -0.19 6.75
C LEU A 227 -0.33 -1.40 5.82
N HIS A 228 0.81 -2.07 5.90
CA HIS A 228 1.05 -3.38 5.27
C HIS A 228 1.09 -4.48 6.34
N ILE A 229 0.13 -5.42 6.29
CA ILE A 229 -0.06 -6.45 7.34
C ILE A 229 0.16 -7.86 6.77
N HIS A 230 1.42 -8.28 6.70
CA HIS A 230 1.83 -9.62 6.26
C HIS A 230 2.14 -10.51 7.46
N HIS A 231 1.29 -11.49 7.74
CA HIS A 231 1.18 -12.09 9.07
C HIS A 231 0.93 -13.61 9.07
N SER A 232 0.98 -14.22 10.25
CA SER A 232 0.82 -15.67 10.48
C SER A 232 -0.50 -16.02 11.17
N GLY A 233 -1.07 -15.10 11.96
CA GLY A 233 -2.31 -15.30 12.70
C GLY A 233 -3.10 -14.02 12.94
N ASN A 234 -4.42 -14.14 13.07
CA ASN A 234 -5.34 -13.01 13.09
C ASN A 234 -5.14 -12.03 14.25
N GLY A 235 -4.53 -12.45 15.36
CA GLY A 235 -4.19 -11.55 16.48
C GLY A 235 -3.21 -10.44 16.07
N GLU A 236 -2.31 -10.70 15.11
CA GLU A 236 -1.33 -9.73 14.62
C GLU A 236 -1.99 -8.52 13.93
N ILE A 237 -3.14 -8.71 13.26
CA ILE A 237 -3.97 -7.60 12.73
C ILE A 237 -4.38 -6.66 13.86
N THR A 238 -4.91 -7.22 14.95
CA THR A 238 -5.40 -6.46 16.11
C THR A 238 -4.26 -5.71 16.79
N THR A 239 -3.10 -6.35 16.95
CA THR A 239 -1.89 -5.72 17.51
C THR A 239 -1.40 -4.53 16.67
N ALA A 240 -1.38 -4.66 15.33
CA ALA A 240 -0.99 -3.56 14.44
C ALA A 240 -1.97 -2.38 14.54
N LEU A 241 -3.29 -2.64 14.48
CA LEU A 241 -4.32 -1.60 14.58
C LEU A 241 -4.27 -0.88 15.94
N ASN A 242 -4.19 -1.62 17.05
CA ASN A 242 -4.18 -1.04 18.40
C ASN A 242 -2.92 -0.19 18.68
N TYR A 243 -1.76 -0.57 18.12
CA TYR A 243 -0.54 0.22 18.22
C TYR A 243 -0.67 1.58 17.51
N VAL A 244 -1.36 1.60 16.37
CA VAL A 244 -1.56 2.78 15.51
C VAL A 244 -2.66 3.69 16.02
N ASP A 245 -3.77 3.14 16.51
CA ASP A 245 -4.98 3.89 16.85
C ASP A 245 -4.70 5.08 17.79
N ASN A 246 -3.96 4.83 18.87
CA ASN A 246 -3.58 5.84 19.86
C ASN A 246 -2.55 6.87 19.35
N LYS A 247 -1.86 6.57 18.24
CA LYS A 247 -0.78 7.37 17.66
C LYS A 247 -1.22 8.27 16.50
N ILE A 248 -2.45 8.14 16.00
CA ILE A 248 -3.08 9.09 15.08
C ILE A 248 -4.17 9.91 15.81
N ARG A 249 -4.76 10.92 15.16
CA ARG A 249 -5.89 11.71 15.71
C ARG A 249 -7.20 10.89 15.70
N THR A 250 -8.31 11.49 16.12
CA THR A 250 -9.66 10.88 16.09
C THR A 250 -10.38 11.08 14.76
N ASP A 251 -10.09 12.17 14.04
CA ASP A 251 -10.56 12.43 12.66
C ASP A 251 -9.82 11.59 11.61
N GLN A 252 -8.58 11.17 11.93
CA GLN A 252 -7.73 10.40 11.02
C GLN A 252 -8.19 8.95 10.90
N LYS A 253 -8.15 8.43 9.67
CA LYS A 253 -8.52 7.05 9.34
C LYS A 253 -7.29 6.14 9.20
N ILE A 254 -7.53 4.84 9.22
CA ILE A 254 -6.55 3.79 8.89
C ILE A 254 -6.99 3.14 7.57
N ILE A 255 -6.07 3.07 6.62
CA ILE A 255 -6.20 2.21 5.43
C ILE A 255 -5.16 1.10 5.49
N ILE A 256 -5.42 0.01 4.76
CA ILE A 256 -4.58 -1.20 4.75
C ILE A 256 -4.39 -1.61 3.30
N THR A 257 -3.48 -0.94 2.58
CA THR A 257 -3.39 -1.14 1.12
C THR A 257 -2.76 -2.48 0.71
N GLU A 258 -2.12 -3.20 1.63
CA GLU A 258 -1.88 -4.63 1.47
C GLU A 258 -1.94 -5.42 2.80
N TYR A 259 -2.47 -6.64 2.73
CA TYR A 259 -2.42 -7.61 3.82
C TYR A 259 -2.39 -9.03 3.25
N SER A 260 -1.70 -9.97 3.93
CA SER A 260 -1.61 -11.36 3.46
C SER A 260 -1.22 -12.38 4.54
N LEU A 261 -1.57 -13.64 4.28
CA LEU A 261 -1.11 -14.82 5.02
C LEU A 261 0.29 -15.30 4.56
N MET A 262 1.11 -14.43 3.95
CA MET A 262 2.43 -14.83 3.43
C MET A 262 3.23 -15.63 4.45
N LYS A 263 3.27 -15.19 5.71
CA LYS A 263 4.05 -15.86 6.78
C LYS A 263 3.41 -17.14 7.29
N TRP A 264 2.07 -17.25 7.27
CA TRP A 264 1.39 -18.52 7.54
C TRP A 264 1.68 -19.57 6.46
N TRP A 265 1.58 -19.21 5.18
CA TRP A 265 2.00 -20.07 4.07
C TRP A 265 3.47 -20.46 4.22
N ARG A 266 4.36 -19.50 4.51
CA ARG A 266 5.80 -19.68 4.66
C ARG A 266 6.16 -20.75 5.69
N ALA A 267 5.49 -20.72 6.84
CA ALA A 267 5.72 -21.65 7.95
C ALA A 267 5.29 -23.10 7.65
N ASN A 268 4.45 -23.32 6.63
CA ASN A 268 3.91 -24.64 6.29
C ASN A 268 4.44 -25.24 4.99
N LEU A 269 5.31 -24.51 4.25
CA LEU A 269 5.87 -24.96 2.97
C LEU A 269 6.59 -26.32 3.05
N THR A 270 7.33 -26.56 4.14
CA THR A 270 8.08 -27.81 4.38
C THR A 270 7.26 -28.93 5.03
N GLN A 271 5.99 -28.68 5.37
CA GLN A 271 5.12 -29.74 5.87
C GLN A 271 4.87 -30.77 4.75
N PRO A 272 4.63 -32.06 5.10
CA PRO A 272 4.20 -33.05 4.12
C PRO A 272 2.93 -32.62 3.39
N LEU A 273 2.77 -33.14 2.18
CA LEU A 273 1.50 -33.13 1.46
C LEU A 273 0.47 -33.97 2.21
N SER A 274 -0.79 -33.56 2.16
CA SER A 274 -1.87 -34.26 2.86
C SER A 274 -2.12 -35.64 2.24
N ALA A 275 -2.09 -36.68 3.08
CA ALA A 275 -2.55 -38.02 2.69
C ALA A 275 -4.03 -38.01 2.25
N ALA A 276 -4.87 -37.10 2.78
CA ALA A 276 -6.24 -36.94 2.31
C ALA A 276 -6.32 -36.37 0.88
N PHE A 277 -5.37 -35.53 0.45
CA PHE A 277 -5.30 -35.05 -0.93
C PHE A 277 -4.90 -36.19 -1.89
N PHE A 278 -3.90 -37.01 -1.53
CA PHE A 278 -3.58 -38.23 -2.28
C PHE A 278 -4.78 -39.19 -2.36
N ASN A 279 -5.51 -39.40 -1.26
CA ASN A 279 -6.69 -40.27 -1.25
C ASN A 279 -7.81 -39.74 -2.16
N ALA A 280 -8.07 -38.43 -2.14
CA ALA A 280 -9.06 -37.81 -3.02
C ALA A 280 -8.66 -37.93 -4.51
N ALA A 281 -7.40 -37.69 -4.84
CA ALA A 281 -6.87 -37.83 -6.19
C ALA A 281 -6.91 -39.30 -6.68
N ASN A 282 -6.57 -40.26 -5.83
CA ASN A 282 -6.65 -41.69 -6.17
C ASN A 282 -8.09 -42.21 -6.30
N ALA A 283 -9.07 -41.53 -5.70
CA ALA A 283 -10.50 -41.86 -5.82
C ALA A 283 -11.18 -41.16 -7.01
N SER A 284 -10.58 -40.09 -7.56
CA SER A 284 -11.12 -39.31 -8.68
C SER A 284 -10.99 -40.07 -10.01
N ALA A 285 -12.09 -40.68 -10.45
CA ALA A 285 -12.18 -41.31 -11.78
C ALA A 285 -12.42 -40.30 -12.93
N SER A 286 -12.95 -39.12 -12.63
CA SER A 286 -13.44 -38.14 -13.62
C SER A 286 -13.16 -36.67 -13.30
N ASP A 287 -12.85 -36.34 -12.05
CA ASP A 287 -13.14 -34.99 -11.51
C ASP A 287 -11.98 -34.00 -11.72
N GLN A 288 -11.05 -34.36 -12.61
CA GLN A 288 -9.81 -33.64 -12.93
C GLN A 288 -8.88 -33.42 -11.71
N ILE A 289 -9.03 -34.22 -10.65
CA ILE A 289 -8.11 -34.25 -9.50
C ILE A 289 -7.08 -35.36 -9.77
N PHE A 290 -5.86 -35.01 -10.22
CA PHE A 290 -4.81 -35.98 -10.49
C PHE A 290 -3.84 -36.12 -9.30
N PRO A 291 -3.25 -37.31 -9.07
CA PRO A 291 -2.28 -37.49 -7.99
C PRO A 291 -0.96 -36.75 -8.29
N PRO A 292 -0.32 -36.13 -7.28
CA PRO A 292 1.00 -35.51 -7.43
C PRO A 292 2.04 -36.46 -8.06
N PRO A 293 2.90 -35.98 -8.98
CA PRO A 293 3.99 -36.75 -9.55
C PRO A 293 4.90 -37.44 -8.53
N ALA A 294 5.46 -38.59 -8.89
CA ALA A 294 6.35 -39.36 -8.02
C ALA A 294 7.55 -38.52 -7.52
N GLY A 295 7.83 -38.60 -6.21
CA GLY A 295 8.88 -37.82 -5.54
C GLY A 295 8.42 -36.46 -4.97
N ILE A 296 7.22 -35.99 -5.32
CA ILE A 296 6.60 -34.81 -4.71
C ILE A 296 5.92 -35.23 -3.40
N THR A 297 6.46 -34.75 -2.27
CA THR A 297 6.08 -35.19 -0.91
C THR A 297 5.83 -34.04 0.07
N GLN A 298 6.32 -32.84 -0.21
CA GLN A 298 6.13 -31.62 0.60
C GLN A 298 5.32 -30.56 -0.15
N ASN A 299 4.61 -29.70 0.59
CA ASN A 299 3.72 -28.70 0.00
C ASN A 299 4.43 -27.78 -1.00
N TRP A 300 5.66 -27.34 -0.70
CA TRP A 300 6.45 -26.49 -1.61
C TRP A 300 6.74 -27.15 -2.96
N GLN A 301 6.95 -28.47 -3.01
CA GLN A 301 7.26 -29.20 -4.24
C GLN A 301 6.04 -29.27 -5.18
N TYR A 302 4.85 -29.47 -4.61
CA TYR A 302 3.61 -29.46 -5.38
C TYR A 302 3.22 -28.05 -5.84
N ILE A 303 3.49 -27.03 -5.01
CA ILE A 303 3.34 -25.63 -5.38
C ILE A 303 4.28 -25.28 -6.54
N ASP A 304 5.55 -25.68 -6.49
CA ASP A 304 6.50 -25.49 -7.61
C ASP A 304 6.04 -26.18 -8.89
N TYR A 305 5.64 -27.45 -8.77
CA TYR A 305 5.09 -28.22 -9.88
C TYR A 305 3.88 -27.52 -10.53
N ALA A 306 2.92 -27.05 -9.72
CA ALA A 306 1.75 -26.32 -10.19
C ALA A 306 2.10 -24.96 -10.82
N LEU A 307 3.09 -24.24 -10.29
CA LEU A 307 3.58 -22.97 -10.85
C LEU A 307 4.35 -23.12 -12.18
N LYS A 308 4.69 -24.35 -12.57
CA LYS A 308 5.34 -24.69 -13.85
C LYS A 308 4.39 -25.44 -14.80
N ASN A 309 3.46 -26.20 -14.24
CA ASN A 309 2.47 -27.02 -14.92
C ASN A 309 1.11 -26.68 -14.28
N PRO A 310 0.37 -25.67 -14.78
CA PRO A 310 -0.91 -25.27 -14.19
C PRO A 310 -1.85 -26.46 -14.02
N ARG A 311 -2.57 -26.51 -12.89
CA ARG A 311 -3.44 -27.65 -12.56
C ARG A 311 -4.92 -27.31 -12.78
N PRO A 312 -5.80 -28.30 -13.00
CA PRO A 312 -7.23 -28.08 -12.98
C PRO A 312 -7.68 -27.44 -11.66
N VAL A 313 -8.70 -26.59 -11.70
CA VAL A 313 -9.18 -25.87 -10.51
C VAL A 313 -9.70 -26.83 -9.44
N GLN A 314 -10.24 -27.98 -9.85
CA GLN A 314 -10.69 -29.06 -8.97
C GLN A 314 -9.51 -29.64 -8.17
N GLU A 315 -8.39 -29.96 -8.83
CA GLU A 315 -7.18 -30.46 -8.17
C GLU A 315 -6.58 -29.44 -7.20
N TRP A 316 -6.51 -28.17 -7.62
CA TRP A 316 -5.98 -27.10 -6.77
C TRP A 316 -6.88 -26.80 -5.57
N ASN A 317 -8.21 -26.87 -5.74
CA ASN A 317 -9.17 -26.73 -4.65
C ASN A 317 -9.12 -27.94 -3.71
N ALA A 318 -9.00 -29.17 -4.22
CA ALA A 318 -8.83 -30.38 -3.43
C ALA A 318 -7.53 -30.35 -2.60
N PHE A 319 -6.43 -29.83 -3.17
CA PHE A 319 -5.20 -29.57 -2.42
C PHE A 319 -5.43 -28.62 -1.24
N HIS A 320 -6.25 -27.57 -1.38
CA HIS A 320 -6.58 -26.67 -0.26
C HIS A 320 -7.48 -27.36 0.77
N GLN A 321 -8.60 -27.93 0.35
CA GLN A 321 -9.64 -28.53 1.20
C GLN A 321 -9.11 -29.70 2.03
N HIS A 322 -8.27 -30.56 1.45
CA HIS A 322 -7.71 -31.71 2.16
C HIS A 322 -6.44 -31.39 2.94
N THR A 323 -5.89 -30.17 2.84
CA THR A 323 -4.71 -29.74 3.60
C THR A 323 -5.16 -28.94 4.81
N THR A 324 -5.16 -29.57 5.99
CA THR A 324 -5.76 -29.04 7.23
C THR A 324 -5.33 -27.62 7.59
N TRP A 325 -4.07 -27.24 7.35
CA TRP A 325 -3.56 -25.90 7.66
C TRP A 325 -3.97 -24.81 6.63
N LEU A 326 -4.46 -25.21 5.45
CA LEU A 326 -5.09 -24.34 4.46
C LEU A 326 -6.61 -24.25 4.69
N GLU A 327 -7.28 -25.38 4.87
CA GLU A 327 -8.72 -25.44 5.14
C GLU A 327 -9.09 -24.68 6.42
N ASN A 328 -8.31 -24.80 7.50
CA ASN A 328 -8.44 -23.99 8.73
C ASN A 328 -8.19 -22.48 8.54
N ARG A 329 -7.85 -22.04 7.32
CA ARG A 329 -7.68 -20.63 6.91
C ARG A 329 -8.57 -20.24 5.73
N LYS A 330 -9.53 -21.06 5.32
CA LYS A 330 -10.43 -20.72 4.20
C LYS A 330 -11.12 -19.37 4.41
N ASP A 331 -11.56 -19.09 5.64
CA ASP A 331 -12.27 -17.86 6.04
C ASP A 331 -11.38 -16.64 6.30
N TYR A 332 -10.20 -16.60 5.67
CA TYR A 332 -9.20 -15.58 5.96
C TYR A 332 -9.69 -14.15 5.70
N LEU A 333 -10.31 -13.90 4.53
CA LEU A 333 -10.72 -12.55 4.15
C LEU A 333 -11.92 -12.08 4.97
N CYS A 334 -12.91 -12.94 5.20
CA CYS A 334 -14.05 -12.69 6.08
C CYS A 334 -13.60 -12.32 7.50
N ASN A 335 -12.67 -13.10 8.09
CA ASN A 335 -12.19 -12.85 9.45
C ASN A 335 -11.28 -11.62 9.55
N SER A 336 -10.39 -11.39 8.56
CA SER A 336 -9.56 -10.19 8.54
C SER A 336 -10.42 -8.93 8.43
N PHE A 337 -11.42 -8.94 7.56
CA PHE A 337 -12.32 -7.80 7.38
C PHE A 337 -13.21 -7.52 8.59
N LYS A 338 -13.64 -8.56 9.32
CA LYS A 338 -14.29 -8.41 10.63
C LYS A 338 -13.38 -7.70 11.64
N LEU A 339 -12.10 -8.04 11.70
CA LEU A 339 -11.12 -7.44 12.61
C LEU A 339 -10.77 -6.00 12.21
N PHE A 340 -10.66 -5.71 10.91
CA PHE A 340 -10.50 -4.35 10.42
C PHE A 340 -11.69 -3.47 10.82
N LYS A 341 -12.93 -3.93 10.56
CA LYS A 341 -14.17 -3.23 10.92
C LYS A 341 -14.42 -3.09 12.43
N ALA A 342 -13.68 -3.81 13.28
CA ALA A 342 -13.75 -3.64 14.73
C ALA A 342 -12.99 -2.39 15.22
N ASN A 343 -12.07 -1.83 14.41
CA ASN A 343 -11.44 -0.54 14.71
C ASN A 343 -12.26 0.61 14.08
N PRO A 344 -12.67 1.63 14.85
CA PRO A 344 -13.56 2.70 14.36
C PRO A 344 -12.89 3.70 13.40
N LYS A 345 -11.56 3.66 13.26
CA LYS A 345 -10.79 4.49 12.31
C LYS A 345 -10.56 3.77 10.98
N PHE A 346 -10.78 2.46 10.90
CA PHE A 346 -10.63 1.72 9.65
C PHE A 346 -11.58 2.22 8.56
N TRP A 347 -11.05 2.48 7.36
CA TRP A 347 -11.84 2.94 6.22
C TRP A 347 -11.83 1.98 5.03
N ILE A 348 -10.65 1.54 4.57
CA ILE A 348 -10.54 0.60 3.45
C ILE A 348 -9.31 -0.29 3.55
N ALA A 349 -9.47 -1.56 3.18
CA ALA A 349 -8.39 -2.51 2.95
C ALA A 349 -8.37 -2.94 1.48
N THR A 350 -7.18 -3.17 0.90
CA THR A 350 -7.07 -3.78 -0.44
C THR A 350 -6.26 -5.07 -0.40
N TYR A 351 -6.83 -6.14 -1.00
CA TYR A 351 -6.21 -7.46 -1.09
C TYR A 351 -5.66 -7.69 -2.50
N ALA A 352 -4.55 -8.41 -2.65
CA ALA A 352 -3.90 -8.51 -3.95
C ALA A 352 -4.78 -9.22 -4.99
N MET A 353 -4.93 -8.61 -6.17
CA MET A 353 -5.69 -9.17 -7.28
C MET A 353 -4.96 -10.37 -7.88
N ARG A 354 -3.70 -10.12 -8.20
CA ARG A 354 -2.67 -11.00 -8.75
C ARG A 354 -1.39 -10.74 -7.94
N GLN A 355 -0.50 -11.72 -7.89
CA GLN A 355 0.85 -11.58 -7.35
C GLN A 355 1.79 -12.26 -8.33
N SER A 356 2.85 -11.56 -8.74
CA SER A 356 3.77 -12.05 -9.77
C SER A 356 4.72 -13.12 -9.22
N TYR A 357 5.25 -13.94 -10.13
CA TYR A 357 6.36 -14.84 -9.84
C TYR A 357 7.19 -15.00 -11.12
N PRO A 358 8.53 -15.05 -11.07
CA PRO A 358 9.37 -15.17 -12.27
C PRO A 358 9.19 -16.54 -12.94
N LEU A 359 9.11 -16.59 -14.27
CA LEU A 359 8.90 -17.85 -15.03
C LEU A 359 10.12 -18.78 -14.97
N ASP A 360 11.29 -18.19 -14.76
CA ASP A 360 12.64 -18.76 -14.79
C ASP A 360 13.14 -19.28 -13.41
N LYS A 361 12.28 -19.31 -12.38
CA LYS A 361 12.70 -19.65 -11.01
C LYS A 361 11.88 -20.78 -10.39
N ASP A 362 12.61 -21.65 -9.68
CA ASP A 362 12.06 -22.70 -8.84
C ASP A 362 11.45 -22.11 -7.56
N PHE A 363 10.23 -22.52 -7.25
CA PHE A 363 9.64 -22.30 -5.94
C PHE A 363 10.22 -23.33 -4.96
N THR A 364 10.73 -22.87 -3.82
CA THR A 364 11.51 -23.68 -2.89
C THR A 364 10.93 -23.69 -1.48
N ALA A 365 11.40 -24.61 -0.63
CA ALA A 365 11.21 -24.57 0.82
C ALA A 365 11.59 -23.22 1.48
N THR A 366 12.44 -22.42 0.84
CA THR A 366 12.89 -21.10 1.30
C THR A 366 12.27 -19.91 0.56
N THR A 367 11.33 -20.13 -0.37
CA THR A 367 10.69 -19.06 -1.14
C THR A 367 9.58 -18.37 -0.34
N ASP A 368 9.47 -17.04 -0.46
CA ASP A 368 8.36 -16.28 0.12
C ASP A 368 7.09 -16.41 -0.76
N PRO A 369 5.95 -16.90 -0.22
CA PRO A 369 4.79 -17.36 -0.99
C PRO A 369 3.86 -16.22 -1.45
N TRP A 370 4.40 -15.12 -1.96
CA TRP A 370 3.63 -13.97 -2.46
C TRP A 370 2.62 -14.39 -3.54
N VAL A 371 3.05 -15.21 -4.50
CA VAL A 371 2.24 -15.82 -5.57
C VAL A 371 1.05 -16.67 -5.08
N LEU A 372 0.93 -16.96 -3.78
CA LEU A 372 -0.18 -17.72 -3.19
C LEU A 372 -1.22 -16.83 -2.51
N ASN A 373 -0.97 -15.52 -2.40
CA ASN A 373 -1.76 -14.56 -1.62
C ASN A 373 -2.45 -13.55 -2.54
N SER A 374 -3.33 -14.04 -3.41
CA SER A 374 -4.06 -13.24 -4.41
C SER A 374 -5.51 -13.72 -4.58
N LEU A 375 -6.43 -12.87 -5.07
CA LEU A 375 -7.81 -13.29 -5.40
C LEU A 375 -7.85 -14.32 -6.53
N PHE A 376 -6.97 -14.16 -7.53
CA PHE A 376 -6.93 -15.00 -8.71
C PHE A 376 -5.67 -15.88 -8.74
N ALA A 377 -5.82 -17.14 -9.17
CA ALA A 377 -4.79 -18.17 -9.17
C ALA A 377 -4.09 -18.34 -10.54
N GLY A 378 -3.95 -17.27 -11.31
CA GLY A 378 -3.56 -17.25 -12.74
C GLY A 378 -2.13 -17.70 -13.11
N ARG A 379 -1.55 -18.62 -12.34
CA ARG A 379 -0.31 -19.34 -12.68
C ARG A 379 -0.28 -20.78 -12.16
N ALA A 380 -0.79 -21.03 -10.96
CA ALA A 380 -0.86 -22.40 -10.40
C ALA A 380 -2.06 -23.20 -10.93
N VAL A 381 -3.05 -22.51 -11.50
CA VAL A 381 -4.31 -23.08 -11.98
C VAL A 381 -4.49 -22.76 -13.47
N GLU A 382 -5.02 -23.72 -14.22
CA GLU A 382 -5.43 -23.55 -15.62
C GLU A 382 -6.36 -22.33 -15.78
N LEU A 383 -6.15 -21.55 -16.83
CA LEU A 383 -6.99 -20.39 -17.15
C LEU A 383 -8.38 -20.86 -17.61
N LEU A 384 -9.37 -19.98 -17.47
CA LEU A 384 -10.68 -20.17 -18.10
C LEU A 384 -10.56 -20.20 -19.64
N PRO A 385 -11.52 -20.77 -20.37
CA PRO A 385 -11.51 -20.79 -21.84
C PRO A 385 -11.49 -19.41 -22.52
N ASN A 386 -11.78 -18.31 -21.80
CA ASN A 386 -11.65 -16.94 -22.26
C ASN A 386 -10.25 -16.31 -21.98
N GLY A 387 -9.31 -17.06 -21.42
CA GLY A 387 -7.96 -16.59 -21.05
C GLY A 387 -7.86 -15.88 -19.70
N GLU A 388 -8.96 -15.72 -18.94
CA GLU A 388 -8.90 -15.12 -17.61
C GLU A 388 -8.47 -16.12 -16.53
N ALA A 389 -7.93 -15.61 -15.43
CA ALA A 389 -7.59 -16.44 -14.28
C ALA A 389 -8.83 -16.96 -13.53
N GLN A 390 -8.67 -18.08 -12.84
CA GLN A 390 -9.68 -18.63 -11.93
C GLN A 390 -9.55 -18.01 -10.53
N GLY A 391 -10.68 -17.84 -9.85
CA GLY A 391 -10.71 -17.32 -8.48
C GLY A 391 -10.20 -18.37 -7.49
N ARG A 392 -9.51 -17.94 -6.43
CA ARG A 392 -9.04 -18.86 -5.38
C ARG A 392 -10.20 -19.41 -4.55
N TYR A 393 -10.08 -20.70 -4.22
CA TYR A 393 -10.93 -21.40 -3.27
C TYR A 393 -11.22 -20.55 -2.02
N ALA A 394 -12.50 -20.43 -1.69
CA ALA A 394 -13.09 -19.64 -0.60
C ALA A 394 -12.83 -18.11 -0.63
N TYR A 395 -11.64 -17.65 -1.01
CA TYR A 395 -11.22 -16.25 -0.93
C TYR A 395 -11.96 -15.39 -1.95
N PHE A 396 -12.12 -15.85 -3.20
CA PHE A 396 -12.80 -15.09 -4.23
C PHE A 396 -14.28 -14.84 -3.89
N ASP A 397 -14.96 -15.84 -3.33
CA ASP A 397 -16.38 -15.75 -2.95
C ASP A 397 -16.57 -14.85 -1.72
N GLN A 398 -15.72 -14.98 -0.69
CA GLN A 398 -15.72 -14.05 0.45
C GLN A 398 -15.49 -12.61 0.00
N PHE A 399 -14.51 -12.35 -0.87
CA PHE A 399 -14.25 -11.01 -1.39
C PHE A 399 -15.47 -10.45 -2.14
N SER A 400 -16.09 -11.28 -2.97
CA SER A 400 -17.30 -10.94 -3.72
C SER A 400 -18.52 -10.66 -2.81
N ASN A 401 -18.65 -11.42 -1.72
CA ASN A 401 -19.69 -11.26 -0.70
C ASN A 401 -19.47 -9.98 0.12
N ILE A 402 -18.24 -9.70 0.56
CA ILE A 402 -17.89 -8.47 1.27
C ILE A 402 -18.22 -7.23 0.42
N ASN A 403 -17.91 -7.24 -0.88
CA ASN A 403 -18.31 -6.17 -1.81
C ASN A 403 -19.83 -6.06 -2.03
N ALA A 404 -20.55 -7.17 -1.93
CA ALA A 404 -22.02 -7.20 -1.96
C ALA A 404 -22.67 -6.80 -0.61
N GLY A 405 -21.88 -6.52 0.43
CA GLY A 405 -22.33 -6.17 1.77
C GLY A 405 -22.61 -7.38 2.69
N THR A 406 -22.48 -8.61 2.20
CA THR A 406 -22.70 -9.84 2.97
C THR A 406 -21.40 -10.30 3.66
N LEU A 407 -21.29 -10.07 4.97
CA LEU A 407 -20.10 -10.46 5.76
C LEU A 407 -20.19 -11.92 6.27
N THR A 408 -20.50 -12.84 5.36
CA THR A 408 -20.56 -14.29 5.60
C THR A 408 -19.17 -14.93 5.48
N CYS A 409 -18.86 -15.81 6.43
CA CYS A 409 -17.79 -16.81 6.28
C CYS A 409 -18.43 -18.13 5.82
N ASN A 410 -17.61 -19.11 5.42
CA ASN A 410 -18.00 -20.41 4.88
C ASN A 410 -18.01 -21.52 5.96
#